data_AF-A0A947CRC8-F1
#
_entry.id   AF-A0A947CRC8-F1
#
_cell.length_a   1.000
_cell.length_b   1.000
_cell.length_c   1.000
_cell.angle_alpha   90.00
_cell.angle_beta   90.00
_cell.angle_gamma   90.00
#
_symmetry.space_group_name_H-M   'P 1'
#
loop_
_entity.id
_entity.type
_entity.pdbx_description
1 polymer ?
#
loop_
_entity_poly.entity_id
_entity_poly.type
_entity_poly.pdbx_seq_one_letter_code
_entity_poly.pdbx_strand_id
1 'polypeptide(L)'
;PSGCKPTGEICTEDSDCCGGPGNPDEESNVVCQKEGDNPIGRCDNGQSCTPAGGICRLDDTSCSANANCCAGNVLQFMTCAQDNLGIPRCLAAETECDNPEEYEGMACATSADCCGLPCTPSGSGEIMPLLCGGACVQEGNTCTTSADCCSNLPCQIEAGSTQGVCGPPGECAEYGQGCEMSTDCCGDVPCSAAGFCEFIIQ
;
A
#
# COMPACT_ATOMS: atom_id res chain seq x y z
N PRO A 1 3.25 2.72 -2.11
CA PRO A 1 2.70 1.47 -1.51
C PRO A 1 1.48 1.06 -2.31
N SER A 2 1.19 -0.23 -2.34
CA SER A 2 -0.14 -0.72 -2.70
C SER A 2 -1.16 -0.17 -1.70
N GLY A 3 -2.27 0.37 -2.19
CA GLY A 3 -3.36 0.95 -1.41
C GLY A 3 -3.23 2.46 -1.13
N CYS A 4 -3.64 2.86 0.07
CA CYS A 4 -3.74 4.24 0.51
C CYS A 4 -2.38 4.95 0.64
N LYS A 5 -2.42 6.28 0.75
CA LYS A 5 -1.23 7.13 0.93
C LYS A 5 -1.00 7.43 2.41
N PRO A 6 0.18 7.08 2.99
CA PRO A 6 0.49 7.36 4.39
C PRO A 6 0.66 8.87 4.66
N THR A 7 0.67 9.26 5.93
CA THR A 7 0.95 10.64 6.36
C THR A 7 2.20 11.21 5.68
N GLY A 8 2.08 12.45 5.18
CA GLY A 8 3.12 13.20 4.49
C GLY A 8 3.15 13.00 2.97
N GLU A 9 2.51 11.96 2.46
CA GLU A 9 2.41 11.69 1.02
C GLU A 9 1.42 12.62 0.32
N ILE A 10 1.57 12.72 -1.00
CA ILE A 10 0.73 13.56 -1.86
C ILE A 10 -0.67 12.98 -1.96
N CYS A 11 -1.68 13.84 -1.86
CA CYS A 11 -3.09 13.51 -2.01
C CYS A 11 -3.85 14.60 -2.77
N THR A 12 -5.03 14.26 -3.26
CA THR A 12 -6.00 15.16 -3.86
C THR A 12 -7.33 15.21 -3.10
N GLU A 13 -7.64 14.20 -2.32
CA GLU A 13 -8.83 14.12 -1.48
C GLU A 13 -8.55 13.27 -0.22
N ASP A 14 -9.42 13.35 0.78
CA ASP A 14 -9.21 12.67 2.06
C ASP A 14 -9.19 11.14 1.91
N SER A 15 -9.96 10.59 0.96
CA SER A 15 -10.02 9.15 0.66
C SER A 15 -8.70 8.59 0.10
N ASP A 16 -7.82 9.44 -0.44
CA ASP A 16 -6.47 9.03 -0.85
C ASP A 16 -5.62 8.62 0.35
N CYS A 17 -5.90 9.18 1.51
CA CYS A 17 -5.08 9.05 2.70
C CYS A 17 -5.44 7.82 3.52
N CYS A 18 -4.42 7.15 4.03
CA CYS A 18 -4.58 6.08 5.00
C CYS A 18 -5.30 6.59 6.25
N GLY A 19 -6.38 5.91 6.66
CA GLY A 19 -7.26 6.38 7.74
C GLY A 19 -8.28 7.47 7.33
N GLY A 20 -8.32 7.82 6.04
CA GLY A 20 -9.36 8.66 5.46
C GLY A 20 -10.61 7.87 5.05
N PRO A 21 -11.67 8.55 4.56
CA PRO A 21 -12.95 7.92 4.24
C PRO A 21 -12.83 6.73 3.28
N GLY A 22 -13.48 5.61 3.62
CA GLY A 22 -13.49 4.40 2.79
C GLY A 22 -12.29 3.47 2.97
N ASN A 23 -11.30 3.87 3.78
CA ASN A 23 -10.23 3.01 4.25
C ASN A 23 -10.59 2.42 5.63
N PRO A 24 -10.03 1.26 6.01
CA PRO A 24 -10.15 0.81 7.39
C PRO A 24 -9.50 1.83 8.34
N ASP A 25 -9.96 1.83 9.60
CA ASP A 25 -9.39 2.64 10.69
C ASP A 25 -9.64 4.17 10.58
N GLU A 26 -10.94 4.53 10.45
CA GLU A 26 -11.42 5.92 10.37
C GLU A 26 -11.27 6.72 11.70
N GLU A 27 -10.86 6.09 12.80
CA GLU A 27 -10.66 6.77 14.10
C GLU A 27 -9.57 7.86 14.02
N SER A 28 -8.65 7.69 13.08
CA SER A 28 -7.50 8.56 12.84
C SER A 28 -7.85 9.91 12.20
N ASN A 29 -9.05 10.05 11.59
CA ASN A 29 -9.54 11.28 10.94
C ASN A 29 -8.50 11.96 10.04
N VAL A 30 -7.82 11.18 9.20
CA VAL A 30 -6.78 11.71 8.32
C VAL A 30 -7.40 12.54 7.22
N VAL A 31 -6.80 13.70 6.96
CA VAL A 31 -7.24 14.64 5.93
C VAL A 31 -6.16 14.90 4.91
N CYS A 32 -6.57 15.20 3.68
CA CYS A 32 -5.70 15.75 2.67
C CYS A 32 -5.51 17.25 2.89
N GLN A 33 -4.47 17.63 3.63
CA GLN A 33 -4.18 19.01 3.96
C GLN A 33 -3.68 19.78 2.73
N LYS A 34 -4.51 20.69 2.23
CA LYS A 34 -4.21 21.58 1.10
C LYS A 34 -3.83 22.98 1.59
N GLU A 35 -2.84 23.59 0.96
CA GLU A 35 -2.49 25.00 1.20
C GLU A 35 -3.29 25.90 0.25
N GLY A 36 -4.21 26.71 0.79
CA GLY A 36 -5.04 27.61 -0.02
C GLY A 36 -5.93 26.86 -1.00
N ASP A 37 -6.01 27.34 -2.24
CA ASP A 37 -6.81 26.74 -3.32
C ASP A 37 -6.04 25.69 -4.14
N ASN A 38 -4.90 25.19 -3.64
CA ASN A 38 -4.11 24.19 -4.35
C ASN A 38 -4.90 22.89 -4.53
N PRO A 39 -4.93 22.29 -5.74
CA PRO A 39 -5.68 21.06 -5.98
C PRO A 39 -5.07 19.84 -5.29
N ILE A 40 -3.79 19.93 -4.92
CA ILE A 40 -2.97 18.86 -4.32
C ILE A 40 -2.59 19.27 -2.90
N GLY A 41 -2.66 18.31 -1.97
CA GLY A 41 -2.29 18.44 -0.57
C GLY A 41 -1.30 17.37 -0.12
N ARG A 42 -1.16 17.23 1.20
CA ARG A 42 -0.47 16.11 1.84
C ARG A 42 -1.35 15.46 2.90
N CYS A 43 -1.27 14.15 3.02
CA CYS A 43 -2.00 13.42 4.06
C CYS A 43 -1.49 13.85 5.44
N ASP A 44 -2.40 14.30 6.30
CA ASP A 44 -2.10 14.74 7.66
C ASP A 44 -3.00 13.99 8.64
N ASN A 45 -2.39 13.20 9.52
CA ASN A 45 -3.08 12.51 10.63
C ASN A 45 -3.01 13.32 11.94
N GLY A 46 -2.50 14.56 11.88
CA GLY A 46 -2.32 15.47 12.99
C GLY A 46 -1.39 14.89 14.07
N GLN A 47 -1.98 14.41 15.15
CA GLN A 47 -1.28 13.75 16.28
C GLN A 47 -2.02 12.51 16.77
N SER A 48 -2.84 11.89 15.92
CA SER A 48 -3.49 10.64 16.26
C SER A 48 -2.49 9.48 16.30
N CYS A 49 -2.94 8.30 16.70
CA CYS A 49 -2.24 7.06 16.42
C CYS A 49 -1.93 6.92 14.91
N THR A 50 -0.97 6.06 14.58
CA THR A 50 -0.67 5.79 13.16
C THR A 50 -1.80 4.93 12.60
N PRO A 51 -2.54 5.40 11.57
CA PRO A 51 -3.64 4.63 10.99
C PRO A 51 -3.14 3.39 10.26
N ALA A 52 -4.04 2.45 9.99
CA ALA A 52 -3.83 1.38 9.02
C ALA A 52 -3.21 1.92 7.71
N GLY A 53 -2.14 1.30 7.22
CA GLY A 53 -1.36 1.76 6.06
C GLY A 53 -0.30 2.85 6.33
N GLY A 54 -0.31 3.45 7.52
CA GLY A 54 0.76 4.34 7.96
C GLY A 54 2.07 3.59 8.23
N ILE A 55 3.21 4.29 8.19
CA ILE A 55 4.53 3.67 8.45
C ILE A 55 4.66 3.33 9.93
N CYS A 56 5.03 2.09 10.22
CA CYS A 56 5.27 1.60 11.58
C CYS A 56 6.70 1.11 11.78
N ARG A 57 7.00 0.75 13.01
CA ARG A 57 8.23 0.05 13.39
C ARG A 57 7.91 -1.44 13.60
N LEU A 58 8.74 -2.32 13.05
CA LEU A 58 8.72 -3.75 13.38
C LEU A 58 9.25 -3.99 14.80
N ASP A 59 8.78 -5.04 15.46
CA ASP A 59 9.14 -5.39 16.84
C ASP A 59 10.65 -5.63 17.02
N ASP A 60 11.31 -6.17 16.00
CA ASP A 60 12.71 -6.57 15.97
C ASP A 60 13.68 -5.52 15.41
N THR A 61 13.18 -4.53 14.66
CA THR A 61 14.00 -3.64 13.84
C THR A 61 13.94 -2.18 14.31
N SER A 62 15.06 -1.45 14.23
CA SER A 62 15.19 -0.06 14.68
C SER A 62 14.77 0.97 13.62
N CYS A 63 13.61 0.82 12.99
CA CYS A 63 13.03 1.94 12.26
C CYS A 63 12.64 3.04 13.26
N SER A 64 12.98 4.30 13.00
CA SER A 64 12.61 5.44 13.87
C SER A 64 11.11 5.77 13.84
N ALA A 65 10.29 4.92 13.22
CA ALA A 65 8.85 5.03 13.16
C ALA A 65 8.19 4.74 14.52
N ASN A 66 6.95 5.22 14.67
CA ASN A 66 6.15 5.03 15.87
C ASN A 66 5.75 3.54 16.04
N ALA A 67 5.72 3.09 17.29
CA ALA A 67 5.26 1.77 17.71
C ALA A 67 3.73 1.71 17.97
N ASN A 68 3.02 2.84 17.86
CA ASN A 68 1.60 2.96 18.18
C ASN A 68 0.75 3.06 16.91
N CYS A 69 0.36 1.90 16.38
CA CYS A 69 -0.72 1.81 15.41
C CYS A 69 -2.06 2.00 16.14
N CYS A 70 -3.10 2.46 15.44
CA CYS A 70 -4.42 2.62 16.06
C CYS A 70 -5.03 1.25 16.44
N ALA A 71 -4.76 0.20 15.67
CA ALA A 71 -5.11 -1.17 16.03
C ALA A 71 -4.39 -1.70 17.28
N GLY A 72 -3.29 -1.06 17.73
CA GLY A 72 -2.56 -1.46 18.92
C GLY A 72 -1.06 -1.18 18.86
N ASN A 73 -0.38 -1.39 20.00
CA ASN A 73 1.07 -1.22 20.10
C ASN A 73 1.83 -2.44 19.55
N VAL A 74 2.78 -2.19 18.64
CA VAL A 74 3.56 -3.22 17.93
C VAL A 74 4.43 -4.09 18.83
N LEU A 75 4.73 -3.66 20.06
CA LEU A 75 5.51 -4.45 21.03
C LEU A 75 4.65 -5.46 21.79
N GLN A 76 3.33 -5.39 21.64
CA GLN A 76 2.36 -6.22 22.36
C GLN A 76 1.51 -7.05 21.41
N PHE A 77 1.27 -6.55 20.20
CA PHE A 77 0.38 -7.12 19.21
C PHE A 77 1.02 -7.09 17.82
N MET A 78 0.65 -8.02 16.95
CA MET A 78 1.10 -8.03 15.55
C MET A 78 0.28 -7.04 14.72
N THR A 79 0.48 -5.75 14.96
CA THR A 79 -0.24 -4.64 14.29
C THR A 79 0.63 -3.92 13.25
N CYS A 80 1.81 -4.46 12.95
CA CYS A 80 2.76 -3.91 11.99
C CYS A 80 3.37 -5.04 11.17
N ALA A 81 3.20 -5.00 9.85
CA ALA A 81 3.77 -5.97 8.93
C ALA A 81 4.32 -5.28 7.68
N GLN A 82 5.24 -5.94 6.98
CA GLN A 82 5.77 -5.40 5.74
C GLN A 82 4.73 -5.48 4.62
N ASP A 83 4.62 -4.40 3.85
CA ASP A 83 3.89 -4.42 2.58
C ASP A 83 4.69 -5.16 1.48
N ASN A 84 4.09 -5.30 0.30
CA ASN A 84 4.75 -5.92 -0.86
C ASN A 84 6.00 -5.19 -1.38
N LEU A 85 6.35 -4.02 -0.81
CA LEU A 85 7.58 -3.29 -1.10
C LEU A 85 8.61 -3.44 0.04
N GLY A 86 8.34 -4.29 1.03
CA GLY A 86 9.17 -4.47 2.22
C GLY A 86 9.04 -3.34 3.24
N ILE A 87 8.10 -2.41 3.06
CA ILE A 87 7.95 -1.25 3.95
C ILE A 87 7.00 -1.63 5.09
N PRO A 88 7.41 -1.49 6.37
CA PRO A 88 6.53 -1.77 7.49
C PRO A 88 5.32 -0.82 7.55
N ARG A 89 4.11 -1.38 7.54
CA ARG A 89 2.83 -0.68 7.61
C ARG A 89 2.01 -1.12 8.82
N CYS A 90 1.34 -0.16 9.46
CA CYS A 90 0.31 -0.45 10.45
C CYS A 90 -0.82 -1.23 9.78
N LEU A 91 -1.33 -2.23 10.47
CA LEU A 91 -2.44 -3.06 10.00
C LEU A 91 -3.78 -2.52 10.51
N ALA A 92 -4.84 -2.76 9.74
CA ALA A 92 -6.22 -2.46 10.12
C ALA A 92 -6.70 -3.27 11.33
N ALA A 93 -6.18 -4.49 11.47
CA ALA A 93 -6.39 -5.39 12.60
C ALA A 93 -5.14 -6.28 12.74
N GLU A 94 -5.09 -7.11 13.78
CA GLU A 94 -4.10 -8.18 13.82
C GLU A 94 -4.31 -9.13 12.64
N THR A 95 -3.29 -9.26 11.79
CA THR A 95 -3.32 -10.09 10.59
C THR A 95 -2.27 -11.19 10.72
N GLU A 96 -2.72 -12.45 10.67
CA GLU A 96 -1.84 -13.60 10.55
C GLU A 96 -1.82 -14.08 9.10
N CYS A 97 -0.63 -14.10 8.49
CA CYS A 97 -0.45 -14.35 7.06
C CYS A 97 -0.16 -15.82 6.71
N ASP A 98 -0.74 -16.74 7.49
CA ASP A 98 -0.62 -18.19 7.23
C ASP A 98 -1.49 -18.63 6.05
N ASN A 99 -2.58 -17.91 5.76
CA ASN A 99 -3.49 -18.20 4.64
C ASN A 99 -3.98 -16.91 3.94
N PRO A 100 -3.18 -16.32 3.02
CA PRO A 100 -3.50 -15.06 2.34
C PRO A 100 -4.85 -15.03 1.61
N GLU A 101 -5.30 -16.18 1.10
CA GLU A 101 -6.58 -16.32 0.37
C GLU A 101 -7.80 -15.97 1.23
N GLU A 102 -7.70 -16.06 2.57
CA GLU A 102 -8.81 -15.70 3.46
C GLU A 102 -9.10 -14.21 3.45
N TYR A 103 -8.10 -13.38 3.13
CA TYR A 103 -8.23 -11.92 3.11
C TYR A 103 -8.78 -11.40 1.78
N GLU A 104 -8.94 -12.24 0.75
CA GLU A 104 -9.47 -11.81 -0.55
C GLU A 104 -10.85 -11.16 -0.40
N GLY A 105 -11.01 -9.96 -0.97
CA GLY A 105 -12.22 -9.16 -0.89
C GLY A 105 -12.46 -8.46 0.45
N MET A 106 -11.59 -8.63 1.45
CA MET A 106 -11.64 -7.84 2.68
C MET A 106 -11.14 -6.41 2.46
N ALA A 107 -11.65 -5.48 3.26
CA ALA A 107 -11.17 -4.10 3.25
C ALA A 107 -9.72 -4.03 3.73
N CYS A 108 -8.92 -3.23 3.05
CA CYS A 108 -7.50 -3.07 3.33
C CYS A 108 -7.11 -1.60 3.28
N ALA A 109 -6.05 -1.22 3.97
CA ALA A 109 -5.39 0.05 3.77
C ALA A 109 -4.22 -0.12 2.80
N THR A 110 -3.44 -1.19 2.94
CA THR A 110 -2.29 -1.51 2.09
C THR A 110 -2.17 -3.02 1.85
N SER A 111 -1.24 -3.42 0.97
CA SER A 111 -0.94 -4.84 0.75
C SER A 111 -0.45 -5.58 2.02
N ALA A 112 -0.01 -4.86 3.06
CA ALA A 112 0.30 -5.48 4.35
C ALA A 112 -0.94 -6.11 5.02
N ASP A 113 -2.12 -5.49 4.89
CA ASP A 113 -3.39 -6.07 5.36
C ASP A 113 -3.80 -7.31 4.56
N CYS A 114 -3.25 -7.45 3.35
CA CYS A 114 -3.53 -8.51 2.40
C CYS A 114 -2.40 -9.53 2.28
N CYS A 115 -1.50 -9.58 3.26
CA CYS A 115 -0.38 -10.53 3.27
C CYS A 115 0.49 -10.49 2.01
N GLY A 116 0.72 -9.28 1.49
CA GLY A 116 1.51 -9.02 0.30
C GLY A 116 0.71 -9.06 -1.01
N LEU A 117 -0.57 -9.45 -0.99
CA LEU A 117 -1.45 -9.34 -2.15
C LEU A 117 -1.86 -7.88 -2.41
N PRO A 118 -2.25 -7.51 -3.64
CA PRO A 118 -2.63 -6.14 -3.95
C PRO A 118 -3.82 -5.65 -3.12
N CYS A 119 -3.72 -4.44 -2.60
CA CYS A 119 -4.81 -3.70 -1.97
C CYS A 119 -5.29 -2.62 -2.94
N THR A 120 -6.35 -2.90 -3.68
CA THR A 120 -6.72 -2.10 -4.86
C THR A 120 -8.16 -1.61 -4.81
N PRO A 121 -8.48 -0.47 -5.45
CA PRO A 121 -9.83 0.05 -5.53
C PRO A 121 -10.76 -0.97 -6.18
N SER A 122 -11.87 -1.28 -5.52
CA SER A 122 -12.88 -2.20 -6.02
C SER A 122 -14.28 -1.63 -5.85
N GLY A 123 -15.16 -1.92 -6.80
CA GLY A 123 -16.55 -1.45 -6.82
C GLY A 123 -16.81 -0.32 -7.81
N SER A 124 -17.93 0.39 -7.61
CA SER A 124 -18.34 1.53 -8.43
C SER A 124 -18.93 2.60 -7.52
N GLY A 125 -18.47 3.84 -7.67
CA GLY A 125 -18.86 4.95 -6.81
C GLY A 125 -17.81 6.07 -6.80
N GLU A 126 -18.13 7.17 -6.13
CA GLU A 126 -17.23 8.33 -5.96
C GLU A 126 -16.12 8.02 -4.94
N ILE A 127 -16.40 7.17 -3.94
CA ILE A 127 -15.40 6.59 -3.04
C ILE A 127 -15.39 5.08 -3.31
N MET A 128 -14.30 4.58 -3.88
CA MET A 128 -14.09 3.15 -4.09
C MET A 128 -13.30 2.58 -2.91
N PRO A 129 -13.85 1.62 -2.14
CA PRO A 129 -13.09 0.98 -1.08
C PRO A 129 -11.92 0.21 -1.67
N LEU A 130 -10.82 0.15 -0.92
CA LEU A 130 -9.71 -0.71 -1.24
C LEU A 130 -9.98 -2.11 -0.69
N LEU A 131 -9.89 -3.12 -1.56
CA LEU A 131 -10.06 -4.51 -1.19
C LEU A 131 -8.80 -5.31 -1.56
N CYS A 132 -8.52 -6.34 -0.76
CA CYS A 132 -7.47 -7.31 -1.09
C CYS A 132 -7.86 -8.11 -2.33
N GLY A 133 -6.98 -8.15 -3.33
CA GLY A 133 -7.10 -9.05 -4.47
C GLY A 133 -6.57 -10.45 -4.17
N GLY A 134 -7.03 -11.47 -4.90
CA GLY A 134 -6.47 -12.82 -4.82
C GLY A 134 -5.21 -13.04 -5.67
N ALA A 135 -4.89 -12.09 -6.55
CA ALA A 135 -3.74 -12.13 -7.44
C ALA A 135 -3.35 -10.71 -7.90
N CYS A 136 -2.23 -10.61 -8.60
CA CYS A 136 -1.84 -9.39 -9.31
C CYS A 136 -2.92 -8.92 -10.29
N VAL A 137 -2.98 -7.61 -10.49
CA VAL A 137 -3.96 -6.93 -11.35
C VAL A 137 -3.55 -7.05 -12.82
N GLN A 138 -4.50 -7.49 -13.64
CA GLN A 138 -4.33 -7.64 -15.09
C GLN A 138 -4.44 -6.30 -15.83
N GLU A 139 -3.89 -6.22 -17.03
CA GLU A 139 -4.00 -5.06 -17.93
C GLU A 139 -5.45 -4.55 -18.03
N GLY A 140 -5.62 -3.23 -17.97
CA GLY A 140 -6.91 -2.57 -18.09
C GLY A 140 -7.71 -2.45 -16.78
N ASN A 141 -7.20 -2.96 -15.66
CA ASN A 141 -7.85 -2.85 -14.34
C ASN A 141 -7.12 -1.87 -13.41
N THR A 142 -7.82 -1.41 -12.38
CA THR A 142 -7.36 -0.34 -11.48
C THR A 142 -6.18 -0.77 -10.61
N CYS A 143 -5.22 0.13 -10.41
CA CYS A 143 -4.06 -0.04 -9.56
C CYS A 143 -3.77 1.25 -8.78
N THR A 144 -2.95 1.15 -7.74
CA THR A 144 -2.45 2.27 -6.93
C THR A 144 -0.93 2.43 -7.05
N THR A 145 -0.25 1.37 -7.48
CA THR A 145 1.18 1.30 -7.81
C THR A 145 1.44 0.13 -8.75
N SER A 146 2.60 0.11 -9.42
CA SER A 146 2.95 -0.98 -10.33
C SER A 146 3.10 -2.33 -9.64
N ALA A 147 3.39 -2.35 -8.34
CA ALA A 147 3.41 -3.59 -7.54
C ALA A 147 2.02 -4.26 -7.39
N ASP A 148 0.92 -3.54 -7.70
CA ASP A 148 -0.40 -4.16 -7.78
C ASP A 148 -0.55 -4.97 -9.07
N CYS A 149 0.09 -4.51 -10.14
CA CYS A 149 -0.05 -5.07 -11.47
C CYS A 149 0.81 -6.33 -11.62
N CYS A 150 0.39 -7.21 -12.52
CA CYS A 150 1.19 -8.39 -12.86
C CYS A 150 2.54 -7.99 -13.47
N SER A 151 3.50 -8.92 -13.41
CA SER A 151 4.87 -8.70 -13.88
C SER A 151 4.91 -8.07 -15.27
N ASN A 152 5.76 -7.05 -15.42
CA ASN A 152 5.92 -6.20 -16.61
C ASN A 152 4.75 -5.26 -16.93
N LEU A 153 3.69 -5.16 -16.12
CA LEU A 153 2.59 -4.22 -16.39
C LEU A 153 2.75 -2.95 -15.53
N PRO A 154 3.13 -1.78 -16.07
CA PRO A 154 3.25 -0.57 -15.26
C PRO A 154 1.87 -0.06 -14.82
N CYS A 155 1.77 0.49 -13.61
CA CYS A 155 0.56 1.20 -13.21
C CYS A 155 0.57 2.62 -13.79
N GLN A 156 -0.29 2.87 -14.78
CA GLN A 156 -0.39 4.18 -15.43
C GLN A 156 -1.28 5.10 -14.60
N ILE A 157 -0.64 5.92 -13.76
CA ILE A 157 -1.30 6.92 -12.91
C ILE A 157 -1.22 8.28 -13.62
N GLU A 158 -2.37 8.85 -13.92
CA GLU A 158 -2.46 10.19 -14.52
C GLU A 158 -1.94 11.27 -13.57
N ALA A 159 -1.43 12.37 -14.13
CA ALA A 159 -0.93 13.47 -13.32
C ALA A 159 -2.03 14.05 -12.42
N GLY A 160 -1.80 14.03 -11.11
CA GLY A 160 -2.78 14.47 -10.12
C GLY A 160 -3.81 13.40 -9.73
N SER A 161 -3.65 12.15 -10.17
CA SER A 161 -4.38 11.00 -9.64
C SER A 161 -3.52 10.23 -8.64
N THR A 162 -4.16 9.53 -7.71
CA THR A 162 -3.53 8.59 -6.76
C THR A 162 -3.73 7.13 -7.16
N GLN A 163 -4.60 6.91 -8.16
CA GLN A 163 -5.00 5.63 -8.73
C GLN A 163 -4.76 5.66 -10.25
N GLY A 164 -4.49 4.50 -10.82
CA GLY A 164 -4.20 4.32 -12.24
C GLY A 164 -4.82 3.05 -12.79
N VAL A 165 -4.38 2.68 -13.98
CA VAL A 165 -4.76 1.43 -14.63
C VAL A 165 -3.50 0.67 -15.01
N CYS A 166 -3.47 -0.65 -14.81
CA CYS A 166 -2.37 -1.47 -15.28
C CYS A 166 -2.30 -1.38 -16.81
N GLY A 167 -1.20 -0.82 -17.30
CA GLY A 167 -0.96 -0.54 -18.71
C GLY A 167 -0.50 -1.77 -19.48
N PRO A 168 -0.19 -1.60 -20.77
CA PRO A 168 0.38 -2.66 -21.60
C PRO A 168 1.77 -3.06 -21.08
N PRO A 169 2.23 -4.29 -21.42
CA PRO A 169 3.54 -4.78 -21.00
C PRO A 169 4.68 -3.83 -21.35
N GLY A 170 5.47 -3.45 -20.35
CA GLY A 170 6.76 -2.81 -20.47
C GLY A 170 7.87 -3.81 -20.83
N GLU A 171 9.11 -3.32 -20.85
CA GLU A 171 10.29 -4.13 -21.22
C GLU A 171 10.79 -5.03 -20.08
N CYS A 172 10.47 -4.69 -18.83
CA CYS A 172 10.91 -5.36 -17.62
C CYS A 172 9.94 -5.07 -16.47
N ALA A 173 10.07 -5.83 -15.38
CA ALA A 173 9.28 -5.73 -14.18
C ALA A 173 9.75 -4.53 -13.34
N GLU A 174 8.80 -3.69 -12.94
CA GLU A 174 9.05 -2.55 -12.07
C GLU A 174 9.24 -2.99 -10.61
N TYR A 175 9.67 -2.07 -9.76
CA TYR A 175 9.90 -2.34 -8.34
C TYR A 175 8.62 -2.86 -7.65
N GLY A 176 8.75 -3.93 -6.88
CA GLY A 176 7.64 -4.63 -6.19
C GLY A 176 6.84 -5.60 -7.06
N GLN A 177 7.14 -5.72 -8.36
CA GLN A 177 6.50 -6.71 -9.22
C GLN A 177 7.16 -8.09 -9.11
N GLY A 178 6.40 -9.13 -9.47
CA GLY A 178 6.89 -10.51 -9.46
C GLY A 178 8.02 -10.76 -10.47
N CYS A 179 8.98 -11.60 -10.09
CA CYS A 179 10.12 -12.00 -10.91
C CYS A 179 10.55 -13.45 -10.62
N GLU A 180 11.26 -14.08 -11.56
CA GLU A 180 11.93 -15.37 -11.35
C GLU A 180 13.46 -15.19 -11.27
N MET A 181 14.00 -14.18 -11.95
CA MET A 181 15.42 -13.86 -12.01
C MET A 181 15.63 -12.35 -11.95
N SER A 182 16.81 -11.91 -11.48
CA SER A 182 17.15 -10.48 -11.43
C SER A 182 17.18 -9.80 -12.81
N THR A 183 17.26 -10.56 -13.91
CA THR A 183 17.18 -10.01 -15.27
C THR A 183 15.77 -9.61 -15.68
N ASP A 184 14.76 -10.06 -14.95
CA ASP A 184 13.37 -9.69 -15.21
C ASP A 184 13.10 -8.27 -14.72
N CYS A 185 13.88 -7.79 -13.76
CA CYS A 185 13.69 -6.51 -13.10
C CYS A 185 14.40 -5.36 -13.81
N CYS A 186 13.75 -4.20 -13.86
CA CYS A 186 14.33 -3.01 -14.45
C CYS A 186 15.50 -2.44 -13.63
N GLY A 187 16.52 -1.89 -14.31
CA GLY A 187 17.54 -1.06 -13.66
C GLY A 187 18.46 -1.79 -12.67
N ASP A 188 18.79 -3.06 -12.94
CA ASP A 188 19.64 -3.92 -12.10
C ASP A 188 19.09 -4.17 -10.69
N VAL A 189 17.78 -3.98 -10.49
CA VAL A 189 17.09 -4.36 -9.26
C VAL A 189 17.16 -5.89 -9.09
N PRO A 190 17.58 -6.43 -7.94
CA PRO A 190 17.63 -7.87 -7.76
C PRO A 190 16.22 -8.46 -7.59
N CYS A 191 16.06 -9.70 -8.04
CA CYS A 191 14.88 -10.49 -7.70
C CYS A 191 15.08 -11.08 -6.29
N SER A 192 14.19 -10.73 -5.36
CA SER A 192 14.26 -11.18 -3.97
C SER A 192 13.94 -12.67 -3.84
N ALA A 193 14.29 -13.26 -2.69
CA ALA A 193 13.93 -14.64 -2.40
C ALA A 193 12.41 -14.86 -2.30
N ALA A 194 11.64 -13.80 -2.05
CA ALA A 194 10.19 -13.80 -2.07
C ALA A 194 9.60 -13.71 -3.50
N GLY A 195 10.45 -13.55 -4.52
CA GLY A 195 10.03 -13.49 -5.92
C GLY A 195 9.58 -12.10 -6.38
N PHE A 196 10.07 -11.03 -5.75
CA PHE A 196 9.73 -9.64 -6.12
C PHE A 196 10.97 -8.81 -6.49
N CYS A 197 10.81 -7.86 -7.42
CA CYS A 197 11.87 -6.93 -7.80
C CYS A 197 12.07 -5.87 -6.72
N GLU A 198 13.02 -6.06 -5.81
CA GLU A 198 13.23 -5.14 -4.69
C GLU A 198 14.67 -5.13 -4.18
N PHE A 199 15.06 -4.04 -3.51
CA PHE A 199 16.29 -4.02 -2.73
C PHE A 199 15.96 -4.34 -1.28
N ILE A 200 16.33 -5.53 -0.82
CA ILE A 200 16.22 -5.86 0.60
C ILE A 200 17.28 -5.05 1.36
N ILE A 201 16.83 -4.06 2.13
CA ILE A 201 17.68 -3.33 3.05
C ILE A 201 17.80 -4.18 4.32
N GLN A 202 19.01 -4.64 4.62
CA GLN A 202 19.35 -5.38 5.85
C GLN A 202 19.70 -4.43 7.00
#